data_AF-A0A416FAC3-F1
#
_entry.id   AF-A0A416FAC3-F1
#
_cell.length_a   1.000
_cell.length_b   1.000
_cell.length_c   1.000
_cell.angle_alpha   90.00
_cell.angle_beta   90.00
_cell.angle_gamma   90.00
#
_symmetry.space_group_name_H-M   'P 1'
#
loop_
_entity.id
_entity.type
_entity.pdbx_description
1 polymer ?
#
loop_
_entity_poly.entity_id
_entity_poly.type
_entity_poly.pdbx_seq_one_letter_code
_entity_poly.pdbx_strand_id
1 'polypeptide(L)'
;MLENEQLFPKKGFEFSVVLEDNCRNIKHPIPYELHGSRDWIERYKEDKTIVINDDYKVDPDLASHFNVINVPNDKMDFGKPSKEVFSKVPKEYIIDSNYSDTLDCVEEIVNNPVYCILNLCRFYALIRDDLTLSKYDGGKWALENMDSNYNDVIKNAMEDYLSDTNNSYDNTRLKEFAGEAISLINDCVNTNKIRK
;
A
#
# COMPACT_ATOMS: atom_id res chain seq x y z
N MET A 1 -2.67 -17.42 18.07
CA MET A 1 -3.19 -16.83 16.81
C MET A 1 -4.16 -17.78 16.10
N LEU A 2 -3.71 -18.97 15.69
CA LEU A 2 -4.51 -19.91 14.89
C LEU A 2 -5.75 -20.48 15.62
N GLU A 3 -5.73 -20.54 16.95
CA GLU A 3 -6.84 -21.08 17.75
C GLU A 3 -8.13 -20.23 17.72
N ASN A 4 -8.03 -18.98 17.26
CA ASN A 4 -9.13 -18.02 17.23
C ASN A 4 -9.46 -17.53 15.81
N GLU A 5 -9.05 -18.26 14.77
CA GLU A 5 -9.20 -17.85 13.37
C GLU A 5 -10.67 -17.57 12.99
N GLN A 6 -11.60 -18.32 13.57
CA GLN A 6 -13.04 -18.15 13.43
C GLN A 6 -13.56 -16.79 13.90
N LEU A 7 -12.79 -16.04 14.71
CA LEU A 7 -13.16 -14.71 15.20
C LEU A 7 -12.67 -13.58 14.28
N PHE A 8 -11.88 -13.89 13.25
CA PHE A 8 -11.35 -12.85 12.37
C PHE A 8 -12.44 -12.23 11.49
N PRO A 9 -12.28 -10.95 11.09
CA PRO A 9 -13.17 -10.32 10.13
C PRO A 9 -13.27 -11.14 8.84
N LYS A 10 -14.40 -11.06 8.13
CA LYS A 10 -14.60 -11.80 6.86
C LYS A 10 -13.53 -11.50 5.80
N LYS A 11 -12.97 -10.29 5.81
CA LYS A 11 -11.88 -9.89 4.89
C LYS A 11 -10.49 -10.34 5.37
N GLY A 12 -10.41 -11.06 6.50
CA GLY A 12 -9.18 -11.37 7.20
C GLY A 12 -8.73 -10.22 8.10
N PHE A 13 -7.53 -10.36 8.64
CA PHE A 13 -6.79 -9.33 9.37
C PHE A 13 -5.32 -9.43 8.95
N GLU A 14 -4.61 -8.35 9.11
CA GLU A 14 -3.18 -8.26 8.86
C GLU A 14 -2.52 -7.55 10.04
N PHE A 15 -1.36 -8.02 10.47
CA PHE A 15 -0.55 -7.35 11.48
C PHE A 15 0.93 -7.68 11.32
N SER A 16 1.76 -6.80 11.85
CA SER A 16 3.19 -7.05 11.99
C SER A 16 3.64 -6.70 13.41
N VAL A 17 4.55 -7.50 13.96
CA VAL A 17 5.24 -7.23 15.22
C VAL A 17 6.66 -6.81 14.89
N VAL A 18 7.03 -5.61 15.31
CA VAL A 18 8.33 -5.00 14.99
C VAL A 18 8.96 -4.52 16.30
N LEU A 19 10.26 -4.76 16.48
CA LEU A 19 10.99 -4.23 17.64
C LEU A 19 11.02 -2.69 17.61
N GLU A 20 10.87 -2.08 18.78
CA GLU A 20 10.87 -0.61 18.93
C GLU A 20 12.14 0.02 18.33
N ASP A 21 13.29 -0.65 18.41
CA ASP A 21 14.53 -0.17 17.79
C ASP A 21 14.41 -0.06 16.25
N ASN A 22 13.75 -1.00 15.58
CA ASN A 22 13.51 -0.95 14.13
C ASN A 22 12.46 0.11 13.75
N CYS A 23 11.54 0.46 14.65
CA CYS A 23 10.60 1.57 14.47
C CYS A 23 11.29 2.94 14.53
N ARG A 24 12.35 3.05 15.34
CA ARG A 24 13.13 4.29 15.56
C ARG A 24 14.29 4.44 14.57
N ASN A 25 15.06 3.37 14.40
CA ASN A 25 16.27 3.28 13.59
C ASN A 25 15.95 2.51 12.30
N ILE A 26 15.15 3.15 11.43
CA ILE A 26 14.58 2.52 10.24
C ILE A 26 15.69 2.04 9.30
N LYS A 27 15.70 0.73 9.01
CA LYS A 27 16.46 0.07 7.95
C LYS A 27 15.48 -0.38 6.88
N HIS A 28 15.88 -0.38 5.61
CA HIS A 28 15.00 -0.79 4.52
C HIS A 28 15.62 -1.94 3.71
N PRO A 29 14.91 -3.06 3.50
CA PRO A 29 13.57 -3.40 4.04
C PRO A 29 13.54 -3.51 5.58
N ILE A 30 12.38 -3.27 6.21
CA ILE A 30 12.26 -3.14 7.67
C ILE A 30 12.21 -4.52 8.33
N PRO A 31 13.02 -4.79 9.38
CA PRO A 31 12.96 -6.08 10.04
C PRO A 31 11.72 -6.26 10.94
N TYR A 32 11.12 -7.45 10.93
CA TYR A 32 9.97 -7.84 11.75
C TYR A 32 10.20 -9.15 12.52
N GLU A 33 9.45 -9.33 13.61
CA GLU A 33 9.47 -10.55 14.43
C GLU A 33 8.33 -11.51 14.11
N LEU A 34 7.19 -10.98 13.66
CA LEU A 34 6.04 -11.76 13.24
C LEU A 34 5.22 -10.97 12.21
N HIS A 35 4.78 -11.60 11.14
CA HIS A 35 3.85 -11.01 10.18
C HIS A 35 2.67 -11.96 10.01
N GLY A 36 1.46 -11.55 10.36
CA GLY A 36 0.26 -12.34 10.13
C GLY A 36 -0.61 -11.71 9.07
N SER A 37 -0.98 -12.49 8.07
CA SER A 37 -2.00 -12.19 7.07
C SER A 37 -2.75 -13.47 6.72
N ARG A 38 -3.79 -13.38 5.89
CA ARG A 38 -4.51 -14.56 5.41
C ARG A 38 -3.58 -15.59 4.74
N ASP A 39 -2.64 -15.12 3.93
CA ASP A 39 -1.70 -15.98 3.20
C ASP A 39 -0.66 -16.60 4.13
N TRP A 40 -0.25 -15.88 5.17
CA TRP A 40 0.66 -16.40 6.19
C TRP A 40 -0.01 -17.42 7.11
N ILE A 41 -1.30 -17.27 7.41
CA ILE A 41 -2.05 -18.21 8.26
C ILE A 41 -2.02 -19.62 7.69
N GLU A 42 -2.25 -19.79 6.38
CA GLU A 42 -2.20 -21.11 5.75
C GLU A 42 -0.79 -21.72 5.83
N ARG A 43 0.25 -20.91 5.58
CA ARG A 43 1.65 -21.35 5.74
C ARG A 43 1.95 -21.78 7.18
N TYR A 44 1.42 -21.07 8.18
CA TYR A 44 1.59 -21.44 9.59
C TYR A 44 0.88 -22.72 10.00
N LYS A 45 -0.23 -23.08 9.33
CA LYS A 45 -0.91 -24.36 9.56
C LYS A 45 -0.06 -25.53 9.03
N GLU A 46 0.63 -25.31 7.92
CA GLU A 46 1.51 -26.31 7.29
C GLU A 46 2.83 -26.48 8.05
N ASP A 47 3.51 -25.37 8.36
CA ASP A 47 4.79 -25.37 9.08
C ASP A 47 4.90 -24.20 10.06
N LYS A 48 4.83 -24.50 11.35
CA LYS A 48 4.95 -23.52 12.43
C LYS A 48 6.38 -22.98 12.60
N THR A 49 7.39 -23.67 12.07
CA THR A 49 8.79 -23.27 12.22
C THR A 49 9.17 -22.11 11.31
N ILE A 50 8.34 -21.77 10.31
CA ILE A 50 8.52 -20.62 9.43
C ILE A 50 8.52 -19.27 10.18
N VAL A 51 7.94 -19.20 11.38
CA VAL A 51 8.01 -18.02 12.27
C VAL A 51 9.38 -17.90 12.96
N ILE A 52 10.08 -19.02 13.10
CA ILE A 52 11.34 -19.13 13.87
C ILE A 52 12.56 -19.07 12.94
N ASN A 53 12.36 -19.21 11.62
CA ASN A 53 13.46 -19.06 10.68
C ASN A 53 13.87 -17.59 10.52
N ASP A 54 15.15 -17.36 10.27
CA ASP A 54 15.69 -16.02 10.00
C ASP A 54 15.64 -15.66 8.50
N ASP A 55 15.22 -16.60 7.65
CA ASP A 55 15.29 -16.47 6.18
C ASP A 55 14.28 -15.46 5.61
N TYR A 56 13.30 -15.00 6.40
CA TYR A 56 12.31 -14.02 5.97
C TYR A 56 11.90 -13.14 7.15
N LYS A 57 12.80 -12.24 7.55
CA LYS A 57 12.55 -11.29 8.66
C LYS A 57 12.60 -9.84 8.26
N VAL A 58 12.53 -9.53 6.96
CA VAL A 58 12.41 -8.16 6.49
C VAL A 58 11.22 -8.02 5.55
N ASP A 59 10.55 -6.88 5.62
CA ASP A 59 9.33 -6.60 4.86
C ASP A 59 9.47 -5.20 4.21
N PRO A 60 9.49 -5.11 2.87
CA PRO A 60 9.57 -3.83 2.17
C PRO A 60 8.29 -3.00 2.33
N ASP A 61 7.13 -3.61 2.59
CA ASP A 61 5.84 -2.92 2.67
C ASP A 61 5.69 -2.14 3.99
N LEU A 62 6.45 -2.53 5.02
CA LEU A 62 6.45 -1.84 6.31
C LEU A 62 6.86 -0.37 6.23
N ALA A 63 7.68 0.03 5.24
CA ALA A 63 8.00 1.45 5.06
C ALA A 63 6.75 2.27 4.70
N SER A 64 5.83 1.70 3.91
CA SER A 64 4.53 2.31 3.61
C SER A 64 3.62 2.30 4.83
N HIS A 65 3.58 1.22 5.60
CA HIS A 65 2.78 1.13 6.82
C HIS A 65 3.23 2.19 7.85
N PHE A 66 4.53 2.34 8.06
CA PHE A 66 5.08 3.35 8.96
C PHE A 66 4.81 4.77 8.46
N ASN A 67 4.81 4.98 7.14
CA ASN A 67 4.45 6.28 6.57
C ASN A 67 2.98 6.63 6.88
N VAL A 68 2.05 5.69 6.74
CA VAL A 68 0.64 5.88 7.13
C VAL A 68 0.50 6.17 8.62
N ILE A 69 1.24 5.46 9.48
CA ILE A 69 1.25 5.70 10.93
C ILE A 69 1.72 7.13 11.28
N ASN A 70 2.64 7.69 10.49
CA ASN A 70 3.16 9.04 10.65
C ASN A 70 2.20 10.15 10.15
N VAL A 71 1.13 9.80 9.43
CA VAL A 71 0.04 10.75 9.12
C VAL A 71 -0.74 11.00 10.41
N PRO A 72 -1.08 12.25 10.77
CA PRO A 72 -1.89 12.54 11.95
C PRO A 72 -3.16 11.70 11.99
N ASN A 73 -3.22 10.79 12.95
CA ASN A 73 -4.37 9.94 13.21
C ASN A 73 -4.54 9.78 14.73
N ASP A 74 -5.78 9.84 15.19
CA ASP A 74 -6.11 9.72 16.62
C ASP A 74 -6.53 8.30 17.01
N LYS A 75 -6.40 7.34 16.08
CA LYS A 75 -6.84 5.94 16.27
C LYS A 75 -5.68 5.11 16.78
N MET A 76 -5.68 4.86 18.08
CA MET A 76 -4.72 4.00 18.75
C MET A 76 -5.42 3.20 19.84
N ASP A 77 -5.22 1.88 19.86
CA ASP A 77 -5.85 1.02 20.86
C ASP A 77 -5.15 1.11 22.22
N PHE A 78 -3.83 0.85 22.28
CA PHE A 78 -3.05 0.86 23.53
C PHE A 78 -1.55 1.08 23.31
N GLY A 79 -0.85 1.65 24.31
CA GLY A 79 0.60 1.90 24.29
C GLY A 79 1.00 3.38 24.26
N LYS A 80 2.24 3.68 23.84
CA LYS A 80 2.75 5.05 23.64
C LYS A 80 2.25 5.63 22.31
N PRO A 81 1.93 6.94 22.24
CA PRO A 81 1.56 7.60 20.99
C PRO A 81 2.49 7.24 19.82
N SER A 82 1.95 7.05 18.62
CA SER A 82 2.74 6.62 17.44
C SER A 82 3.98 7.50 17.20
N LYS A 83 3.81 8.82 17.32
CA LYS A 83 4.89 9.83 17.21
C LYS A 83 6.05 9.65 18.21
N GLU A 84 5.82 8.93 19.31
CA GLU A 84 6.86 8.61 20.29
C GLU A 84 7.61 7.33 19.93
N VAL A 85 7.07 6.46 19.08
CA VAL A 85 7.62 5.13 18.75
C VAL A 85 8.21 5.08 17.34
N PHE A 86 7.51 5.66 16.37
CA PHE A 86 7.86 5.59 14.95
C PHE A 86 8.59 6.87 14.51
N SER A 87 9.76 6.69 13.92
CA SER A 87 10.46 7.78 13.24
C SER A 87 9.80 8.09 11.89
N LYS A 88 10.05 9.30 11.38
CA LYS A 88 9.65 9.65 10.00
C LYS A 88 10.42 8.74 9.01
N VAL A 89 9.70 8.11 8.10
CA VAL A 89 10.27 7.23 7.09
C VAL A 89 10.97 8.05 5.99
N PRO A 90 12.21 7.73 5.61
CA PRO A 90 12.87 8.33 4.44
C PRO A 90 12.05 8.13 3.17
N LYS A 91 11.91 9.17 2.35
CA LYS A 91 11.04 9.15 1.16
C LYS A 91 11.41 8.04 0.19
N GLU A 92 12.70 7.80 -0.02
CA GLU A 92 13.19 6.71 -0.87
C GLU A 92 12.70 5.31 -0.45
N TYR A 93 12.51 5.06 0.84
CA TYR A 93 12.03 3.76 1.33
C TYR A 93 10.53 3.60 1.06
N ILE A 94 9.77 4.69 1.20
CA ILE A 94 8.34 4.72 0.85
C ILE A 94 8.16 4.52 -0.66
N ILE A 95 9.00 5.16 -1.48
CA ILE A 95 8.97 4.98 -2.93
C ILE A 95 9.26 3.52 -3.27
N ASP A 96 10.37 2.96 -2.78
CA ASP A 96 10.76 1.57 -3.05
C ASP A 96 9.67 0.57 -2.62
N SER A 97 9.11 0.77 -1.43
CA SER A 97 8.01 -0.02 -0.86
C SER A 97 6.76 -0.08 -1.75
N ASN A 98 6.35 1.03 -2.37
CA ASN A 98 5.15 1.06 -3.21
C ASN A 98 5.44 0.79 -4.69
N TYR A 99 6.68 0.94 -5.15
CA TYR A 99 6.98 0.90 -6.58
C TYR A 99 6.80 -0.51 -7.17
N SER A 100 7.08 -1.57 -6.39
CA SER A 100 6.77 -2.94 -6.82
C SER A 100 5.26 -3.14 -7.01
N ASP A 101 4.42 -2.79 -6.02
CA ASP A 101 2.95 -2.85 -6.13
C ASP A 101 2.44 -2.02 -7.32
N THR A 102 3.11 -0.91 -7.63
CA THR A 102 2.78 -0.07 -8.80
C THR A 102 3.03 -0.82 -10.11
N LEU A 103 4.16 -1.50 -10.25
CA LEU A 103 4.47 -2.31 -11.44
C LEU A 103 3.49 -3.49 -11.55
N ASP A 104 3.24 -4.19 -10.44
CA ASP A 104 2.28 -5.28 -10.39
C ASP A 104 0.88 -4.80 -10.76
N CYS A 105 0.47 -3.61 -10.29
CA CYS A 105 -0.81 -3.01 -10.67
C CYS A 105 -0.92 -2.71 -12.16
N VAL A 106 0.17 -2.35 -12.84
CA VAL A 106 0.15 -2.13 -14.30
C VAL A 106 -0.12 -3.43 -15.05
N GLU A 107 0.49 -4.53 -14.61
CA GLU A 107 0.32 -5.85 -15.22
C GLU A 107 -1.05 -6.47 -14.88
N GLU A 108 -1.51 -6.31 -13.64
CA GLU A 108 -2.71 -6.96 -13.10
C GLU A 108 -4.00 -6.11 -13.22
N ILE A 109 -3.95 -4.93 -13.84
CA ILE A 109 -5.09 -4.00 -13.86
C ILE A 109 -6.37 -4.61 -14.45
N VAL A 110 -6.24 -5.56 -15.38
CA VAL A 110 -7.40 -6.26 -15.97
C VAL A 110 -8.02 -7.25 -14.99
N ASN A 111 -7.21 -7.89 -14.15
CA ASN A 111 -7.67 -8.91 -13.20
C ASN A 111 -8.19 -8.28 -11.90
N ASN A 112 -7.60 -7.15 -11.49
CA ASN A 112 -7.89 -6.47 -10.22
C ASN A 112 -8.13 -4.95 -10.39
N PRO A 113 -9.05 -4.52 -11.26
CA PRO A 113 -9.15 -3.13 -11.71
C PRO A 113 -9.32 -2.12 -10.57
N VAL A 114 -10.27 -2.36 -9.66
CA VAL A 114 -10.54 -1.43 -8.55
C VAL A 114 -9.32 -1.24 -7.65
N TYR A 115 -8.62 -2.34 -7.34
CA TYR A 115 -7.41 -2.30 -6.52
C TYR A 115 -6.29 -1.52 -7.23
N CYS A 116 -6.03 -1.88 -8.49
CA CYS A 116 -4.93 -1.32 -9.27
C CYS A 116 -5.15 0.16 -9.58
N ILE A 117 -6.35 0.55 -10.04
CA ILE A 117 -6.67 1.94 -10.36
C ILE A 117 -6.44 2.85 -9.15
N LEU A 118 -7.01 2.50 -7.99
CA LEU A 118 -6.92 3.33 -6.80
C LEU A 118 -5.51 3.33 -6.18
N ASN A 119 -4.76 2.24 -6.33
CA ASN A 119 -3.35 2.20 -5.90
C ASN A 119 -2.45 3.08 -6.77
N LEU A 120 -2.62 3.04 -8.10
CA LEU A 120 -1.91 3.93 -9.01
C LEU A 120 -2.22 5.40 -8.71
N CYS A 121 -3.50 5.75 -8.49
CA CYS A 121 -3.91 7.11 -8.14
C CYS A 121 -3.26 7.61 -6.83
N ARG A 122 -3.36 6.83 -5.74
CA ARG A 122 -2.79 7.25 -4.44
C ARG A 122 -1.27 7.33 -4.48
N PHE A 123 -0.60 6.45 -5.23
CA PHE A 123 0.85 6.50 -5.34
C PHE A 123 1.31 7.70 -6.16
N TYR A 124 0.59 8.04 -7.23
CA TYR A 124 0.87 9.27 -7.97
C TYR A 124 0.74 10.51 -7.08
N ALA A 125 -0.28 10.57 -6.22
CA ALA A 125 -0.44 11.63 -5.21
C ALA A 125 0.75 11.74 -4.25
N LEU A 126 1.24 10.60 -3.77
CA LEU A 126 2.41 10.54 -2.89
C LEU A 126 3.67 11.07 -3.58
N ILE A 127 3.94 10.63 -4.81
CA ILE A 127 5.18 11.02 -5.50
C ILE A 127 5.16 12.50 -5.90
N ARG A 128 4.02 12.99 -6.40
CA ARG A 128 3.88 14.34 -6.93
C ARG A 128 3.74 15.39 -5.82
N ASP A 129 2.88 15.14 -4.85
CA ASP A 129 2.44 16.15 -3.87
C ASP A 129 2.80 15.79 -2.42
N ASP A 130 3.52 14.67 -2.20
CA ASP A 130 3.88 14.16 -0.85
C ASP A 130 2.67 13.81 0.01
N LEU A 131 1.55 13.43 -0.63
CA LEU A 131 0.29 13.12 0.05
C LEU A 131 0.14 11.61 0.30
N THR A 132 -0.01 11.25 1.57
CA THR A 132 -0.33 9.86 1.97
C THR A 132 -1.83 9.72 2.13
N LEU A 133 -2.47 9.13 1.11
CA LEU A 133 -3.93 9.09 0.98
C LEU A 133 -4.49 7.67 1.08
N SER A 134 -5.76 7.58 1.50
CA SER A 134 -6.56 6.36 1.34
C SER A 134 -6.75 6.04 -0.16
N LYS A 135 -7.16 4.82 -0.50
CA LYS A 135 -7.50 4.45 -1.89
C LYS A 135 -8.56 5.38 -2.49
N TYR A 136 -9.60 5.66 -1.72
CA TYR A 136 -10.68 6.55 -2.14
C TYR A 136 -10.19 7.99 -2.32
N ASP A 137 -9.45 8.52 -1.35
CA ASP A 137 -8.94 9.91 -1.42
C ASP A 137 -7.89 10.07 -2.51
N GLY A 138 -7.10 9.03 -2.80
CA GLY A 138 -6.20 8.99 -3.95
C GLY A 138 -6.95 9.10 -5.27
N GLY A 139 -8.05 8.36 -5.43
CA GLY A 139 -8.95 8.50 -6.58
C GLY A 139 -9.54 9.91 -6.70
N LYS A 140 -10.00 10.49 -5.59
CA LYS A 140 -10.52 11.86 -5.58
C LYS A 140 -9.44 12.87 -5.99
N TRP A 141 -8.26 12.77 -5.40
CA TRP A 141 -7.14 13.62 -5.74
C TRP A 141 -6.82 13.49 -7.23
N ALA A 142 -6.77 12.28 -7.78
CA ALA A 142 -6.49 12.06 -9.20
C ALA A 142 -7.51 12.75 -10.11
N LEU A 143 -8.81 12.67 -9.81
CA LEU A 143 -9.85 13.38 -10.59
C LEU A 143 -9.71 14.90 -10.58
N GLU A 144 -9.14 15.47 -9.53
CA GLU A 144 -8.93 16.92 -9.39
C GLU A 144 -7.60 17.38 -10.02
N ASN A 145 -6.66 16.46 -10.24
CA ASN A 145 -5.26 16.79 -10.44
C ASN A 145 -4.58 16.11 -11.64
N MET A 146 -5.19 15.06 -12.20
CA MET A 146 -4.75 14.41 -13.43
C MET A 146 -5.54 15.00 -14.60
N ASP A 147 -4.83 15.56 -15.58
CA ASP A 147 -5.41 15.90 -16.88
C ASP A 147 -5.53 14.63 -17.73
N SER A 148 -6.47 13.75 -17.34
CA SER A 148 -6.61 12.40 -17.89
C SER A 148 -7.92 12.22 -18.65
N ASN A 149 -7.86 11.48 -19.76
CA ASN A 149 -9.03 11.05 -20.52
C ASN A 149 -9.76 9.83 -19.89
N TYR A 150 -9.30 9.36 -18.73
CA TYR A 150 -9.80 8.16 -18.05
C TYR A 150 -10.48 8.48 -16.71
N ASN A 151 -10.98 9.71 -16.54
CA ASN A 151 -11.71 10.13 -15.34
C ASN A 151 -12.94 9.26 -15.03
N ASP A 152 -13.58 8.68 -16.05
CA ASP A 152 -14.64 7.68 -15.91
C ASP A 152 -14.13 6.39 -15.25
N VAL A 153 -12.95 5.90 -15.65
CA VAL A 153 -12.33 4.68 -15.09
C VAL A 153 -12.05 4.87 -13.60
N ILE A 154 -11.52 6.03 -13.21
CA ILE A 154 -11.26 6.36 -11.80
C ILE A 154 -12.57 6.46 -11.01
N LYS A 155 -13.60 7.13 -11.53
CA LYS A 155 -14.92 7.24 -10.88
C LYS A 155 -15.57 5.89 -10.65
N ASN A 156 -15.61 5.03 -11.67
CA ASN A 156 -16.18 3.68 -11.57
C ASN A 156 -15.46 2.86 -10.49
N ALA A 157 -14.12 2.94 -10.44
CA ALA A 157 -13.34 2.26 -9.40
C ALA A 157 -13.65 2.78 -7.99
N MET A 158 -13.83 4.09 -7.84
CA MET A 158 -14.24 4.68 -6.55
C MET A 158 -15.63 4.24 -6.11
N GLU A 159 -16.58 4.11 -7.04
CA GLU A 159 -17.95 3.63 -6.77
C GLU A 159 -17.96 2.14 -6.38
N ASP A 160 -17.25 1.30 -7.12
CA ASP A 160 -17.12 -0.12 -6.82
C ASP A 160 -16.43 -0.34 -5.46
N TYR A 161 -15.45 0.49 -5.11
CA TYR A 161 -14.75 0.41 -3.84
C TYR A 161 -15.68 0.64 -2.63
N LEU A 162 -16.70 1.50 -2.77
CA LEU A 162 -17.64 1.81 -1.70
C LEU A 162 -18.83 0.86 -1.63
N SER A 163 -19.35 0.43 -2.78
CA SER A 163 -20.67 -0.20 -2.86
C SER A 163 -20.72 -1.52 -3.65
N ASP A 164 -19.59 -2.03 -4.12
CA ASP A 164 -19.52 -3.29 -4.89
C ASP A 164 -20.53 -3.29 -6.06
N THR A 165 -20.60 -2.16 -6.76
CA THR A 165 -21.52 -1.92 -7.88
C THR A 165 -21.24 -2.78 -9.10
N ASN A 166 -20.09 -3.47 -9.13
CA ASN A 166 -19.64 -4.38 -10.18
C ASN A 166 -19.71 -3.73 -11.57
N ASN A 167 -19.15 -2.51 -11.70
CA ASN A 167 -19.03 -1.84 -12.98
C ASN A 167 -18.25 -2.70 -13.99
N SER A 168 -18.64 -2.61 -15.26
CA SER A 168 -17.90 -3.25 -16.35
C SER A 168 -16.77 -2.33 -16.81
N TYR A 169 -15.57 -2.87 -16.89
CA TYR A 169 -14.38 -2.16 -17.36
C TYR A 169 -14.01 -2.63 -18.76
N ASP A 170 -13.69 -1.68 -19.64
CA ASP A 170 -13.07 -1.99 -20.92
C ASP A 170 -11.57 -2.26 -20.73
N ASN A 171 -11.11 -3.45 -21.11
CA ASN A 171 -9.73 -3.87 -20.91
C ASN A 171 -8.71 -2.97 -21.63
N THR A 172 -9.10 -2.34 -22.75
CA THR A 172 -8.21 -1.43 -23.47
C THR A 172 -8.05 -0.14 -22.67
N ARG A 173 -9.16 0.46 -22.21
CA ARG A 173 -9.13 1.66 -21.35
C ARG A 173 -8.36 1.44 -20.07
N LEU A 174 -8.48 0.27 -19.44
CA LEU A 174 -7.71 -0.09 -18.24
C LEU A 174 -6.20 -0.03 -18.51
N LYS A 175 -5.74 -0.69 -19.58
CA LYS A 175 -4.32 -0.72 -19.94
C LYS A 175 -3.79 0.65 -20.33
N GLU A 176 -4.59 1.44 -21.05
CA GLU A 176 -4.20 2.80 -21.42
C GLU A 176 -4.08 3.69 -20.17
N PHE A 177 -5.01 3.61 -19.23
CA PHE A 177 -4.92 4.31 -17.95
C PHE A 177 -3.68 3.87 -17.14
N ALA A 178 -3.42 2.56 -17.05
CA ALA A 178 -2.21 2.06 -16.39
C ALA A 178 -0.94 2.63 -17.01
N GLY A 179 -0.88 2.68 -18.35
CA GLY A 179 0.22 3.29 -19.11
C GLY A 179 0.41 4.78 -18.85
N GLU A 180 -0.69 5.55 -18.82
CA GLU A 180 -0.65 6.97 -18.45
C GLU A 180 -0.15 7.17 -17.01
N ALA A 181 -0.73 6.43 -16.06
CA ALA A 181 -0.40 6.55 -14.64
C ALA A 181 1.08 6.23 -14.37
N ILE A 182 1.61 5.11 -14.90
CA ILE A 182 3.02 4.74 -14.70
C ILE A 182 3.97 5.73 -15.36
N SER A 183 3.62 6.30 -16.52
CA SER A 183 4.42 7.35 -17.16
C SER A 183 4.53 8.57 -16.25
N LEU A 184 3.40 9.06 -15.73
CA LEU A 184 3.35 10.23 -14.85
C LEU A 184 4.11 10.00 -13.53
N ILE A 185 3.98 8.81 -12.95
CA ILE A 185 4.72 8.39 -11.75
C ILE A 185 6.23 8.42 -12.04
N ASN A 186 6.67 7.82 -13.15
CA ASN A 186 8.08 7.75 -13.51
C ASN A 186 8.69 9.12 -13.77
N ASP A 187 7.98 10.01 -14.43
CA ASP A 187 8.42 11.38 -14.67
C ASP A 187 8.67 12.12 -13.34
N CYS A 188 7.80 11.92 -12.36
CA CYS A 188 7.96 12.52 -11.04
C CYS A 188 9.08 11.86 -10.22
N VAL A 189 9.23 10.53 -10.26
CA VAL A 189 10.33 9.81 -9.60
C VAL A 189 11.69 10.27 -10.16
N ASN A 190 11.81 10.39 -11.48
CA ASN A 190 13.04 10.84 -12.14
C ASN A 190 13.35 12.31 -11.80
N THR A 191 12.35 13.18 -11.80
CA THR A 191 12.52 14.59 -11.39
C THR A 191 12.97 14.71 -9.93
N ASN A 192 12.42 13.88 -9.03
CA ASN A 192 12.80 13.86 -7.62
C ASN A 192 14.24 13.36 -7.41
N LYS A 193 14.75 12.46 -8.26
CA LYS A 193 16.16 12.02 -8.22
C LYS A 193 17.13 13.13 -8.64
N ILE A 194 16.73 14.04 -9.54
CA ILE A 194 17.56 15.15 -10.02
C ILE A 194 17.66 16.30 -8.99
N ARG A 195 16.67 16.42 -8.09
CA ARG A 195 16.60 17.49 -7.08
C ARG A 195 17.28 17.15 -5.74
N LYS A 196 17.81 15.93 -5.57
CA LYS A 196 18.64 15.51 -4.43
C LYS A 196 20.11 15.74 -4.74
#